data_AF-A0A845LR89-F1
#
_entry.id   AF-A0A845LR89-F1
#
_cell.length_a   1.000
_cell.length_b   1.000
_cell.length_c   1.000
_cell.angle_alpha   90.00
_cell.angle_beta   90.00
_cell.angle_gamma   90.00
#
_symmetry.space_group_name_H-M   'P 1'
#
loop_
_entity.id
_entity.type
_entity.pdbx_description
1 polymer ?
#
loop_
_entity_poly.entity_id
_entity_poly.type
_entity_poly.pdbx_seq_one_letter_code
_entity_poly.pdbx_strand_id
1 'polypeptide(L)'
;MYVNNAIKVDIKAAKPYTNSKTGTFHTFNLDKKEHACDIFMMFAIEHDESIGRILIIPSKELKVKQLSIGAKSQYNKYVNRWDYFDKYANFMNGIN
;
A
#
# COMPACT_ATOMS: atom_id res chain seq x y z
N MET A 1 -12.61 -1.85 1.78
CA MET A 1 -13.29 -2.71 0.79
C MET A 1 -12.99 -4.16 1.12
N TYR A 2 -13.87 -5.11 0.76
CA TYR A 2 -13.55 -6.54 0.81
C TYR A 2 -13.25 -7.05 -0.60
N VAL A 3 -12.23 -7.88 -0.73
CA VAL A 3 -11.85 -8.59 -1.97
C VAL A 3 -11.99 -10.09 -1.71
N ASN A 4 -12.50 -10.83 -2.68
CA ASN A 4 -12.78 -12.27 -2.57
C ASN A 4 -13.63 -12.63 -1.35
N ASN A 5 -14.57 -11.75 -0.96
CA ASN A 5 -15.45 -11.86 0.20
C ASN A 5 -14.75 -12.10 1.56
N ALA A 6 -13.43 -11.96 1.65
CA ALA A 6 -12.67 -12.30 2.86
C ALA A 6 -11.55 -11.30 3.18
N ILE A 7 -10.88 -10.76 2.17
CA ILE A 7 -9.67 -9.95 2.35
C ILE A 7 -10.07 -8.50 2.51
N LYS A 8 -9.83 -7.91 3.68
CA LYS A 8 -10.13 -6.49 3.92
C LYS A 8 -8.99 -5.61 3.41
N VAL A 9 -9.29 -4.79 2.42
CA VAL A 9 -8.33 -3.90 1.76
C VAL A 9 -8.64 -2.45 2.09
N ASP A 10 -7.60 -1.70 2.45
CA ASP A 10 -7.62 -0.24 2.52
C ASP A 10 -6.84 0.33 1.32
N ILE A 11 -7.47 1.23 0.57
CA ILE A 11 -6.91 1.82 -0.65
C ILE A 11 -6.61 3.29 -0.37
N LYS A 12 -5.37 3.70 -0.63
CA LYS A 12 -4.93 5.09 -0.49
C LYS A 12 -4.26 5.54 -1.78
N ALA A 13 -4.50 6.79 -2.17
CA ALA A 13 -3.81 7.43 -3.28
C ALA A 13 -3.14 8.70 -2.79
N ALA A 14 -1.97 9.03 -3.33
CA ALA A 14 -1.25 10.26 -3.02
C ALA A 14 -0.68 10.86 -4.29
N LYS A 15 -0.73 12.19 -4.39
CA LYS A 15 -0.05 12.98 -5.41
C LYS A 15 1.43 13.16 -5.04
N PRO A 16 2.33 13.39 -6.01
CA PRO A 16 3.74 13.56 -5.71
C PRO A 16 3.96 14.91 -5.03
N TYR A 17 4.81 14.93 -4.02
CA TYR A 17 5.33 16.13 -3.41
C TYR A 17 6.83 16.21 -3.69
N THR A 18 7.26 17.34 -4.24
CA THR A 18 8.66 17.57 -4.60
C THR A 18 9.26 18.65 -3.72
N ASN A 19 10.40 18.35 -3.12
CA ASN A 19 11.20 19.32 -2.39
C ASN A 19 12.64 19.33 -2.92
N SER A 20 13.29 20.50 -2.89
CA SER A 20 14.63 20.73 -3.46
C SER A 20 15.77 20.00 -2.74
N LYS A 21 15.57 19.52 -1.52
CA LYS A 21 16.56 18.84 -0.66
C LYS A 21 16.41 17.32 -0.63
N THR A 22 15.21 16.78 -0.73
CA THR A 22 14.88 15.36 -0.52
C THR A 22 14.28 14.68 -1.75
N GLY A 23 14.05 15.44 -2.83
CA GLY A 23 13.47 14.93 -4.07
C GLY A 23 11.94 14.76 -4.01
N THR A 24 11.43 13.95 -4.93
CA THR A 24 9.99 13.65 -5.06
C THR A 24 9.61 12.42 -4.23
N PHE A 25 8.51 12.53 -3.49
CA PHE A 25 7.94 11.44 -2.71
C PHE A 25 6.41 11.53 -2.61
N HIS A 26 5.79 10.41 -2.25
CA HIS A 26 4.35 10.28 -2.01
C HIS A 26 4.12 9.95 -0.54
N THR A 27 3.18 10.65 0.10
CA THR A 27 2.88 10.47 1.52
C THR A 27 1.43 10.05 1.71
N PHE A 28 1.22 8.93 2.40
CA PHE A 28 -0.08 8.33 2.69
C PHE A 28 -0.38 8.42 4.17
N ASN A 29 -1.56 8.92 4.53
CA ASN A 29 -2.06 8.89 5.91
C ASN A 29 -2.76 7.55 6.20
N LEU A 30 -2.32 6.88 7.25
CA LEU A 30 -2.84 5.58 7.72
C LEU A 30 -3.63 5.70 9.03
N ASP A 31 -3.74 6.92 9.59
CA ASP A 31 -4.50 7.34 10.79
C ASP A 31 -4.02 6.75 12.13
N LYS A 32 -3.88 5.43 12.22
CA LYS A 32 -3.55 4.68 13.44
C LYS A 32 -2.44 3.68 13.17
N LYS A 33 -1.75 3.22 14.22
CA LYS A 33 -0.70 2.19 14.09
C LYS A 33 -1.26 0.77 14.00
N GLU A 34 -2.45 0.57 14.56
CA GLU A 34 -3.15 -0.72 14.54
C GLU A 34 -4.19 -0.69 13.43
N HIS A 35 -3.79 -1.22 12.28
CA HIS A 35 -4.61 -1.21 11.08
C HIS A 35 -5.63 -2.34 11.12
N ALA A 36 -6.87 -2.02 10.77
CA ALA A 36 -7.98 -2.98 10.81
C ALA A 36 -8.20 -3.70 9.47
N CYS A 37 -7.32 -3.49 8.49
CA CYS A 37 -7.32 -4.15 7.19
C CYS A 37 -6.20 -5.20 7.14
N ASP A 38 -6.29 -6.11 6.18
CA ASP A 38 -5.29 -7.15 5.94
C ASP A 38 -4.18 -6.65 5.00
N ILE A 39 -4.58 -5.89 3.99
CA ILE A 39 -3.71 -5.39 2.93
C ILE A 39 -3.99 -3.90 2.69
N PHE A 40 -2.92 -3.13 2.52
CA PHE A 40 -2.98 -1.79 1.95
C PHE A 40 -2.64 -1.82 0.46
N MET A 41 -3.37 -1.05 -0.34
CA MET A 41 -2.98 -0.69 -1.69
C MET A 41 -2.69 0.80 -1.76
N MET A 42 -1.43 1.15 -2.01
CA MET A 42 -0.95 2.53 -2.10
C MET A 42 -0.70 2.89 -3.56
N PHE A 43 -1.48 3.82 -4.08
CA PHE A 43 -1.36 4.35 -5.43
C PHE A 43 -0.55 5.65 -5.40
N ALA A 44 0.69 5.58 -5.87
CA ALA A 44 1.51 6.76 -6.14
C ALA A 44 1.10 7.31 -7.51
N ILE A 45 0.43 8.45 -7.48
CA ILE A 45 -0.03 9.16 -8.67
C ILE A 45 1.09 10.07 -9.16
N GLU A 46 1.31 10.15 -10.46
CA GLU A 46 2.28 11.04 -11.08
C GLU A 46 1.66 12.42 -11.37
N HIS A 47 2.48 13.37 -11.85
CA HIS A 47 2.01 14.73 -12.16
C HIS A 47 0.96 14.79 -13.28
N ASP A 48 0.98 13.82 -14.19
CA ASP A 48 0.02 13.66 -15.30
C ASP A 48 -1.24 12.87 -14.90
N GLU A 49 -1.45 12.64 -13.60
CA GLU A 49 -2.53 11.86 -13.01
C GLU A 49 -2.50 10.36 -13.36
N SER A 50 -1.45 9.89 -14.05
CA SER A 50 -1.23 8.46 -14.25
C SER A 50 -0.80 7.76 -12.95
N ILE A 51 -1.00 6.45 -12.91
CA ILE A 51 -0.53 5.63 -11.78
C ILE A 51 0.92 5.23 -12.08
N GLY A 52 1.87 5.85 -11.36
CA GLY A 52 3.28 5.52 -11.51
C GLY A 52 3.70 4.25 -10.77
N ARG A 53 3.14 4.03 -9.57
CA ARG A 53 3.47 2.85 -8.75
C ARG A 53 2.31 2.42 -7.87
N ILE A 54 2.10 1.11 -7.78
CA ILE A 54 1.15 0.49 -6.84
C ILE A 54 1.95 -0.36 -5.85
N LEU A 55 1.84 -0.05 -4.56
CA LEU A 55 2.38 -0.90 -3.49
C LEU A 55 1.25 -1.70 -2.85
N ILE A 56 1.42 -3.01 -2.74
CA ILE A 56 0.47 -3.93 -2.11
C ILE A 56 1.15 -4.48 -0.86
N ILE A 57 0.83 -3.89 0.29
CA ILE A 57 1.58 -4.08 1.55
C ILE A 57 0.68 -4.78 2.56
N PRO A 58 1.08 -5.95 3.10
CA PRO A 58 0.41 -6.55 4.25
C PRO A 58 0.40 -5.58 5.43
N SER A 59 -0.75 -5.37 6.06
CA SER A 59 -0.90 -4.35 7.12
C SER A 59 0.04 -4.57 8.30
N LYS A 60 0.39 -5.83 8.61
CA LYS A 60 1.35 -6.20 9.66
C LYS A 60 2.75 -5.58 9.49
N GLU A 61 3.12 -5.22 8.26
CA GLU A 61 4.42 -4.62 7.91
C GLU A 61 4.43 -3.10 8.12
N LEU A 62 3.26 -2.50 8.38
CA LEU A 62 3.10 -1.08 8.66
C LEU A 62 2.68 -0.90 10.12
N LYS A 63 3.61 -0.43 10.96
CA LYS A 63 3.36 -0.04 12.36
C LYS A 63 3.49 1.47 12.55
N VAL A 64 3.05 2.22 11.54
CA VAL A 64 3.22 3.67 11.41
C VAL A 64 1.89 4.33 11.11
N LYS A 65 1.74 5.60 11.46
CA LYS A 65 0.52 6.38 11.14
C LYS A 65 0.59 7.05 9.77
N GLN A 66 1.79 7.17 9.21
CA GLN A 66 2.05 7.79 7.93
C GLN A 66 3.14 6.99 7.22
N LEU A 67 2.99 6.83 5.91
CA LEU A 67 3.96 6.17 5.05
C LEU A 67 4.40 7.17 3.97
N SER A 68 5.70 7.46 3.90
CA SER A 68 6.29 8.26 2.81
C SER A 68 7.17 7.37 1.95
N ILE A 69 6.99 7.42 0.65
CA ILE A 69 7.77 6.65 -0.32
C ILE A 69 8.40 7.57 -1.35
N GLY A 70 9.73 7.52 -1.48
CA GLY A 70 10.45 8.15 -2.58
C GLY A 70 10.84 7.15 -3.65
N ALA A 71 11.70 7.58 -4.59
CA ALA A 71 12.22 6.72 -5.66
C ALA A 71 12.84 5.42 -5.12
N LYS A 72 13.72 5.53 -4.12
CA LYS A 72 14.29 4.41 -3.37
C LYS A 72 13.59 4.29 -2.01
N SER A 73 12.97 3.15 -1.77
CA SER A 73 12.26 2.88 -0.52
C SER A 73 12.36 1.40 -0.15
N GLN A 74 12.42 1.09 1.15
CA GLN A 74 12.35 -0.28 1.65
C GLN A 74 11.05 -0.98 1.24
N TYR A 75 10.00 -0.22 0.92
CA TYR A 75 8.70 -0.72 0.51
C TYR A 75 8.65 -1.08 -0.99
N ASN A 76 9.72 -0.84 -1.75
CA ASN A 76 9.79 -1.22 -3.17
C ASN A 76 9.65 -2.75 -3.39
N LYS A 77 9.94 -3.57 -2.37
CA LYS A 77 9.68 -5.02 -2.39
C LYS A 77 8.19 -5.40 -2.50
N TYR A 78 7.30 -4.43 -2.31
CA TYR A 78 5.84 -4.59 -2.38
C TYR A 78 5.21 -4.05 -3.67
N VAL A 79 6.01 -3.62 -4.65
CA VAL A 79 5.50 -3.16 -5.95
C VAL A 79 4.78 -4.30 -6.66
N ASN A 80 3.54 -4.05 -7.09
CA ASN A 80 2.73 -4.97 -7.89
C ASN A 80 2.65 -6.40 -7.31
N ARG A 81 2.67 -6.56 -5.98
CA ARG A 81 2.53 -7.85 -5.28
C ARG A 81 1.09 -8.36 -5.28
N TRP A 82 0.49 -8.44 -6.46
CA TRP A 82 -0.86 -8.95 -6.67
C TRP A 82 -1.00 -10.41 -6.20
N ASP A 83 0.10 -11.16 -6.21
CA ASP A 83 0.18 -12.53 -5.67
C ASP A 83 -0.22 -12.65 -4.19
N TYR A 84 -0.25 -11.55 -3.44
CA TYR A 84 -0.74 -11.57 -2.06
C TYR A 84 -2.24 -11.84 -1.97
N PHE A 85 -3.03 -11.43 -2.96
CA PHE A 85 -4.47 -11.73 -2.93
C PHE A 85 -4.73 -13.23 -3.00
N ASP A 86 -4.02 -13.95 -3.87
CA ASP A 86 -4.12 -15.40 -3.98
C ASP A 86 -3.65 -16.10 -2.70
N LYS A 87 -2.54 -15.64 -2.12
CA LYS A 87 -2.00 -16.21 -0.87
C LYS A 87 -2.96 -16.03 0.30
N TYR A 88 -3.55 -14.84 0.43
CA TYR A 88 -4.53 -14.57 1.48
C TYR A 88 -5.83 -15.35 1.25
N ALA A 89 -6.32 -15.43 0.00
CA ALA A 89 -7.51 -16.20 -0.32
C ALA A 89 -7.30 -17.70 -0.01
N ASN A 90 -6.17 -18.27 -0.41
CA ASN A 90 -5.82 -19.66 -0.13
C ASN A 90 -5.69 -19.93 1.38
N PHE A 91 -5.11 -19.00 2.14
CA PHE A 91 -5.04 -19.11 3.59
C PHE A 91 -6.43 -19.15 4.22
N MET A 92 -7.32 -18.23 3.84
CA MET A 92 -8.68 -18.16 4.39
C MET A 92 -9.51 -19.39 4.01
N ASN A 93 -9.42 -19.88 2.77
CA ASN A 93 -10.13 -21.08 2.32
C ASN A 93 -9.60 -22.37 2.95
N GLY A 94 -8.33 -22.38 3.38
CA GLY A 94 -7.71 -23.53 4.05
C GLY A 94 -8.11 -23.67 5.52
N ILE A 95 -8.73 -22.65 6.10
CA ILE A 95 -9.31 -22.68 7.45
C ILE A 95 -10.77 -23.14 7.30
N ASN A 96 -10.95 -24.46 7.25
CA ASN A 96 -12.25 -25.11 7.37
C ASN A 96 -12.43 -25.68 8.77
#